data_AF-A0A9W6ZKQ0-F1
#
_entry.id   AF-A0A9W6ZKQ0-F1
#
_cell.length_a   1.000
_cell.length_b   1.000
_cell.length_c   1.000
_cell.angle_alpha   90.00
_cell.angle_beta   90.00
_cell.angle_gamma   90.00
#
_symmetry.space_group_name_H-M   'P 1'
#
loop_
_entity.id
_entity.type
_entity.pdbx_description
1 polymer ?
#
loop_
_entity_poly.entity_id
_entity_poly.type
_entity_poly.pdbx_seq_one_letter_code
_entity_poly.pdbx_strand_id
1 'polypeptide(L)'
;MSKPFDYSKWDNIELSDDEEDCHPNIEKESWFRMKHRSRVEREENEEEDKKKINQAMARDQLRIDELTRMIKKIECADPNDSDDDLEDVDGMKAEVKELEER
;
A
#
# COMPACT_ATOMS: atom_id res chain seq x y z
N MET A 1 -2.01 33.78 -18.79
CA MET A 1 -2.46 32.92 -19.90
C MET A 1 -3.19 31.74 -19.31
N SER A 2 -4.42 31.45 -19.74
CA SER A 2 -5.19 30.30 -19.26
C SER A 2 -4.48 29.00 -19.70
N LYS A 3 -4.32 28.04 -18.79
CA LYS A 3 -3.87 26.69 -19.16
C LYS A 3 -4.85 26.10 -20.19
N PRO A 4 -4.36 25.51 -21.30
CA PRO A 4 -5.21 24.76 -22.20
C PRO A 4 -5.90 23.60 -21.45
N PHE A 5 -7.12 23.27 -21.86
CA PHE A 5 -7.87 22.16 -21.26
C PHE A 5 -7.19 20.83 -21.58
N ASP A 6 -6.94 20.03 -20.55
CA ASP A 6 -6.34 18.70 -20.65
C ASP A 6 -7.42 17.62 -20.54
N TYR A 7 -7.46 16.72 -21.53
CA TYR A 7 -8.38 15.59 -21.60
C TYR A 7 -7.71 14.25 -21.29
N SER A 8 -6.44 14.24 -20.85
CA SER A 8 -5.64 13.05 -20.55
C SER A 8 -6.32 12.00 -19.65
N LYS A 9 -7.28 12.44 -18.82
CA LYS A 9 -8.15 11.57 -18.03
C LYS A 9 -8.90 10.51 -18.86
N TRP A 10 -9.19 10.80 -20.13
CA TRP A 10 -10.02 9.95 -21.00
C TRP A 10 -9.20 9.09 -21.96
N ASP A 11 -7.87 9.18 -21.95
CA ASP A 11 -7.01 8.47 -22.90
C ASP A 11 -6.92 6.97 -22.60
N ASN A 12 -7.12 6.55 -21.34
CA ASN A 12 -6.90 5.17 -20.87
C ASN A 12 -8.20 4.51 -20.40
N ILE A 13 -9.24 4.56 -21.23
CA ILE A 13 -10.54 3.93 -20.90
C ILE A 13 -10.57 2.51 -21.46
N GLU A 14 -10.53 1.51 -20.57
CA GLU A 14 -10.72 0.11 -20.94
C GLU A 14 -12.22 -0.22 -21.07
N LEU A 15 -12.69 -0.35 -22.31
CA LEU A 15 -14.03 -0.83 -22.66
C LEU A 15 -13.99 -2.35 -22.88
N SER A 16 -14.74 -3.10 -22.07
CA SER A 16 -14.77 -4.57 -22.16
C SER A 16 -15.68 -5.12 -23.26
N ASP A 17 -16.50 -4.28 -23.89
CA ASP A 17 -17.51 -4.61 -24.91
C ASP A 17 -17.22 -3.91 -26.26
N ASP A 18 -15.97 -3.47 -26.47
CA ASP A 18 -15.58 -2.86 -27.74
C ASP A 18 -15.54 -3.93 -28.84
N GLU A 19 -16.53 -3.89 -29.71
CA GLU A 19 -16.75 -4.89 -30.76
C GLU A 19 -15.69 -4.84 -31.89
N GLU A 20 -14.95 -3.73 -32.01
CA GLU A 20 -13.93 -3.55 -33.05
C GLU A 20 -12.63 -4.36 -32.80
N ASP A 21 -12.39 -4.82 -31.57
CA ASP A 21 -11.15 -5.50 -31.18
C ASP A 21 -11.18 -7.04 -31.40
N CYS A 22 -12.28 -7.59 -31.91
CA CYS A 22 -12.43 -9.03 -32.12
C CYS A 22 -11.99 -9.46 -33.53
N HIS A 23 -10.94 -10.30 -33.62
CA HIS A 23 -10.48 -10.86 -34.89
C HIS A 23 -11.59 -11.73 -35.54
N PRO A 24 -11.74 -11.71 -36.88
CA PRO A 24 -12.81 -12.44 -37.61
C PRO A 24 -12.85 -13.97 -37.43
N ASN A 25 -11.87 -14.57 -36.74
CA ASN A 25 -11.81 -16.01 -36.47
C ASN A 25 -12.01 -16.37 -34.99
N ILE A 26 -12.22 -15.38 -34.12
CA ILE A 26 -12.48 -15.59 -32.70
C ILE A 26 -13.97 -15.37 -32.45
N GLU A 27 -14.57 -16.24 -31.64
CA GLU A 27 -15.97 -16.08 -31.27
C GLU A 27 -16.11 -14.95 -30.24
N LYS A 28 -16.86 -13.92 -30.62
CA LYS A 28 -17.02 -12.64 -29.90
C LYS A 28 -17.48 -12.80 -28.45
N GLU A 29 -18.49 -13.64 -28.23
CA GLU A 29 -19.04 -13.95 -26.91
C GLU A 29 -18.00 -14.53 -25.94
N SER A 30 -17.21 -15.49 -26.43
CA SER A 30 -16.18 -16.14 -25.64
C SER A 30 -15.01 -15.20 -25.33
N TRP A 31 -14.66 -14.32 -26.29
CA TRP A 31 -13.62 -13.29 -26.13
C TRP A 31 -13.98 -12.27 -25.05
N PHE A 32 -15.19 -11.70 -25.08
CA PHE A 32 -15.64 -10.73 -24.08
C PHE A 32 -15.67 -11.31 -22.67
N ARG A 33 -16.17 -12.55 -22.53
CA ARG A 33 -16.16 -13.24 -21.23
C ARG A 33 -14.74 -13.42 -20.69
N MET A 34 -13.78 -13.72 -21.56
CA MET A 34 -12.37 -13.85 -21.17
C MET A 34 -11.77 -12.50 -20.75
N LYS A 35 -11.99 -11.44 -21.53
CA LYS A 35 -11.51 -10.07 -21.21
C LYS A 35 -12.11 -9.56 -19.91
N HIS A 36 -13.42 -9.77 -19.70
CA HIS A 36 -14.09 -9.43 -18.45
C HIS A 36 -13.50 -10.20 -17.26
N ARG A 37 -13.32 -11.52 -17.37
CA ARG A 37 -12.68 -12.31 -16.31
C ARG A 37 -11.28 -11.82 -15.98
N SER A 38 -10.45 -11.58 -17.00
CA SER A 38 -9.08 -11.08 -16.81
C SER A 38 -9.04 -9.71 -16.14
N ARG A 39 -10.00 -8.82 -16.47
CA ARG A 39 -10.13 -7.52 -15.80
C ARG A 39 -10.53 -7.68 -14.33
N VAL A 40 -11.54 -8.50 -14.03
CA VAL A 40 -11.99 -8.75 -12.66
C VAL A 40 -10.87 -9.36 -11.82
N GLU A 41 -10.15 -10.34 -12.37
CA GLU A 41 -9.00 -10.97 -11.69
C GLU A 41 -7.87 -9.96 -11.44
N ARG A 42 -7.61 -9.05 -12.39
CA ARG A 42 -6.65 -7.96 -12.18
C ARG A 42 -7.10 -7.01 -11.08
N GLU A 43 -8.35 -6.57 -11.10
CA GLU A 43 -8.92 -5.68 -10.09
C GLU A 43 -8.89 -6.35 -8.69
N GLU A 44 -9.23 -7.63 -8.59
CA GLU A 44 -9.17 -8.41 -7.35
C GLU A 44 -7.73 -8.54 -6.81
N ASN A 45 -6.77 -8.90 -7.66
CA ASN A 45 -5.36 -8.98 -7.28
C ASN A 45 -4.82 -7.62 -6.81
N GLU A 46 -5.13 -6.54 -7.53
CA GLU A 46 -4.74 -5.18 -7.13
C GLU A 46 -5.37 -4.77 -5.80
N GLU A 47 -6.62 -5.15 -5.54
CA GLU A 47 -7.27 -4.91 -4.26
C GLU A 47 -6.64 -5.71 -3.12
N GLU A 48 -6.33 -6.99 -3.35
CA GLU A 48 -5.65 -7.83 -2.38
C GLU A 48 -4.28 -7.27 -2.02
N ASP A 49 -3.50 -6.84 -3.00
CA ASP A 49 -2.18 -6.27 -2.77
C ASP A 49 -2.25 -4.92 -2.05
N LYS A 50 -3.20 -4.05 -2.42
CA LYS A 50 -3.50 -2.84 -1.65
C LYS A 50 -3.86 -3.17 -0.20
N LYS A 51 -4.69 -4.19 0.04
CA LYS A 51 -5.05 -4.64 1.40
C LYS A 51 -3.83 -5.13 2.18
N LYS A 52 -2.96 -5.93 1.56
CA LYS A 52 -1.71 -6.42 2.19
C LYS A 52 -0.78 -5.27 2.56
N ILE A 53 -0.57 -4.31 1.66
CA ILE A 53 0.25 -3.12 1.90
C ILE A 53 -0.34 -2.30 3.04
N ASN A 54 -1.64 -1.99 3.00
CA ASN A 54 -2.30 -1.22 4.06
C ASN A 54 -2.22 -1.93 5.42
N GLN A 55 -2.35 -3.26 5.46
CA GLN A 55 -2.17 -4.03 6.69
C GLN A 55 -0.72 -4.00 7.19
N ALA A 56 0.27 -4.05 6.30
CA ALA A 56 1.67 -3.92 6.67
C ALA A 56 1.95 -2.54 7.25
N MET A 57 1.53 -1.47 6.56
CA MET A 57 1.65 -0.09 7.04
C MET A 57 0.97 0.11 8.41
N ALA A 58 -0.22 -0.46 8.61
CA ALA A 58 -0.92 -0.38 9.89
C ALA A 58 -0.16 -1.10 11.01
N ARG A 59 0.46 -2.26 10.74
CA ARG A 59 1.31 -2.96 11.72
C ARG A 59 2.58 -2.18 12.04
N ASP A 60 3.24 -1.64 11.02
CA ASP A 60 4.46 -0.86 11.17
C ASP A 60 4.16 0.42 11.98
N GLN A 61 3.04 1.10 11.71
CA GLN A 61 2.61 2.27 12.50
C GLN A 61 2.35 1.93 13.98
N LEU A 62 1.67 0.81 14.26
CA LEU A 62 1.45 0.36 15.64
C LEU A 62 2.78 0.08 16.35
N ARG A 63 3.74 -0.54 15.66
CA ARG A 63 5.08 -0.82 16.19
C ARG A 63 5.86 0.46 16.48
N ILE A 64 5.80 1.44 15.58
CA ILE A 64 6.39 2.77 15.77
C ILE A 64 5.78 3.45 17.01
N ASP A 65 4.46 3.42 17.16
CA ASP A 65 3.77 4.04 18.30
C ASP A 65 4.17 3.38 19.64
N GLU A 66 4.33 2.05 19.67
CA GLU A 66 4.80 1.30 20.83
C GLU A 66 6.25 1.65 21.20
N LEU A 67 7.16 1.59 20.23
CA LEU A 67 8.58 1.92 20.43
C LEU A 67 8.75 3.37 20.88
N THR A 68 8.03 4.30 20.27
CA THR A 68 8.05 5.72 20.65
C THR A 68 7.57 5.92 22.09
N ARG A 69 6.56 5.15 22.53
CA ARG A 69 6.08 5.19 23.92
C ARG A 69 7.10 4.62 24.89
N MET A 70 7.78 3.52 24.54
CA MET A 70 8.85 2.91 25.35
C MET A 70 10.02 3.88 25.50
N ILE A 71 10.53 4.44 24.40
CA ILE A 71 11.59 5.45 24.39
C ILE A 71 11.23 6.62 25.30
N LYS A 72 10.01 7.18 25.16
CA LYS A 72 9.55 8.29 25.98
C LYS A 72 9.46 7.93 27.48
N LYS A 73 9.07 6.69 27.80
CA LYS A 73 8.98 6.21 29.20
C LYS A 73 10.36 6.11 29.82
N ILE A 74 11.35 5.59 29.09
CA ILE A 74 12.75 5.50 29.52
C ILE A 74 13.35 6.90 29.69
N GLU A 75 13.13 7.81 28.74
CA GLU A 75 13.62 9.19 28.81
C GLU A 75 13.03 9.99 30.00
N CYS A 76 11.86 9.60 30.51
CA CYS A 76 11.22 10.24 31.68
C CYS A 76 11.50 9.53 33.02
N ALA A 77 12.21 8.40 33.03
CA ALA A 77 12.52 7.67 34.27
C ALA A 77 13.64 8.37 35.08
N ASP A 78 13.50 8.41 36.40
CA ASP A 78 14.45 9.05 37.33
C ASP A 78 15.69 8.14 37.50
N PRO A 79 16.93 8.66 37.43
CA PRO A 79 18.16 7.86 37.50
C PRO A 79 18.36 7.07 38.81
N ASN A 80 17.51 7.28 39.84
CA ASN A 80 17.55 6.53 41.10
C ASN A 80 16.60 5.33 41.15
N ASP A 81 15.71 5.14 40.17
CA ASP A 81 14.84 3.95 40.06
C ASP A 81 15.53 2.93 39.14
N SER A 82 16.69 2.44 39.61
CA SER A 82 17.47 1.41 38.91
C SER A 82 16.82 0.05 39.15
N ASP A 83 15.88 -0.32 38.29
CA ASP A 83 15.66 -1.71 37.93
C ASP A 83 16.21 -1.95 36.51
N ASP A 84 16.90 -3.06 36.37
CA ASP A 84 18.10 -3.30 35.57
C ASP A 84 17.83 -3.56 34.06
N ASP A 85 16.97 -2.77 33.42
CA ASP A 85 16.67 -2.91 32.00
C ASP A 85 17.17 -1.66 31.24
N LEU A 86 18.48 -1.60 31.03
CA LEU A 86 19.08 -0.77 29.97
C LEU A 86 18.64 -1.34 28.61
N GLU A 87 17.36 -1.14 28.26
CA GLU A 87 16.87 -1.39 26.91
C GLU A 87 17.73 -0.56 25.94
N ASP A 88 18.18 -1.19 24.85
CA ASP A 88 18.99 -0.56 23.81
C ASP A 88 18.17 0.52 23.09
N VAL A 89 18.13 1.73 23.68
CA VAL A 89 17.39 2.88 23.17
C VAL A 89 17.89 3.27 21.78
N ASP A 90 19.19 3.10 21.52
CA ASP A 90 19.76 3.33 20.19
C ASP A 90 19.26 2.29 19.19
N GLY A 91 19.14 1.03 19.60
CA GLY A 91 18.50 -0.04 18.84
C GLY A 91 17.02 0.24 18.54
N MET A 92 16.24 0.71 19.52
CA MET A 92 14.84 1.09 19.32
C MET A 92 14.68 2.30 18.39
N LYS A 93 15.58 3.29 18.49
CA LYS A 93 15.61 4.45 17.59
C LYS A 93 16.00 4.04 16.16
N ALA A 94 16.90 3.07 16.00
CA ALA A 94 17.23 2.49 14.70
C ALA A 94 16.04 1.73 14.10
N GLU A 95 15.33 0.92 14.88
CA GLU A 95 14.14 0.19 14.42
C GLU A 95 13.02 1.14 13.97
N VAL A 96 12.74 2.20 14.74
CA VAL A 96 11.75 3.23 14.34
C VAL A 96 12.15 3.88 13.01
N LYS A 97 13.42 4.25 12.87
CA LYS A 97 13.93 4.88 11.64
C LYS A 97 13.81 3.95 10.43
N GLU A 98 14.13 2.67 10.58
CA GLU A 98 13.97 1.67 9.51
C GLU A 98 12.50 1.46 9.11
N LEU A 99 11.58 1.48 10.08
CA LEU A 99 10.15 1.36 9.82
C LEU A 99 9.54 2.63 9.18
N GLU A 100 10.09 3.81 9.45
CA GLU A 100 9.69 5.07 8.80
C GLU A 100 10.22 5.21 7.36
N GLU A 101 11.38 4.59 7.06
CA GLU A 101 12.01 4.64 5.73
C GLU A 101 11.45 3.57 4.76
N ARG A 102 10.63 2.64 5.24
CA ARG A 102 10.05 1.52 4.47
C ARG A 102 8.72 1.88 3.82
#